data_AF-A0AAD7E1S8-F1
#
_entry.id   AF-A0AAD7E1S8-F1
#
_cell.length_a   1.000
_cell.length_b   1.000
_cell.length_c   1.000
_cell.angle_alpha   90.00
_cell.angle_beta   90.00
_cell.angle_gamma   90.00
#
_symmetry.space_group_name_H-M   'P 1'
#
loop_
_entity.id
_entity.type
_entity.pdbx_description
1 polymer ?
#
loop_
_entity_poly.entity_id
_entity_poly.type
_entity_poly.pdbx_seq_one_letter_code
_entity_poly.pdbx_strand_id
1 'polypeptide(L)'
;MPAPMILASPVFPALYLYPLNDSFFIPKQIVLASPGRRVLLGRKTSTSPPPDETQVYFDSSVVSRRHAEVWQEGNKARIFIRDTGSANGTFVNGSRLSLEGQDSCPYELKSNDIVELGTDILGYHDTIAHHRIVCQVACAFTQVDVAMIAMADSRRHRRGYSIIKSICLPRH
;
A
#
# COMPACT_ATOMS: atom_id res chain seq x y z
N MET A 1 1.13 21.58 -31.58
CA MET A 1 0.23 20.48 -31.19
C MET A 1 0.81 19.82 -29.96
N PRO A 2 0.23 19.97 -28.75
CA PRO A 2 0.65 19.14 -27.63
C PRO A 2 0.13 17.71 -27.87
N ALA A 3 0.97 16.72 -27.59
CA ALA A 3 0.64 15.30 -27.71
C ALA A 3 -0.62 14.97 -26.87
N PRO A 4 -1.43 13.98 -27.29
CA PRO A 4 -2.55 13.54 -26.47
C PRO A 4 -1.98 13.04 -25.14
N MET A 5 -2.31 13.75 -24.05
CA MET A 5 -2.16 13.23 -22.71
C MET A 5 -2.96 11.93 -22.66
N ILE A 6 -2.28 10.81 -22.64
CA ILE A 6 -2.90 9.53 -22.30
C ILE A 6 -3.36 9.69 -20.87
N LEU A 7 -4.64 10.03 -20.70
CA LEU A 7 -5.36 9.80 -19.45
C LEU A 7 -5.27 8.30 -19.24
N ALA A 8 -4.27 7.82 -18.49
CA ALA A 8 -4.09 6.40 -18.27
C ALA A 8 -5.41 5.87 -17.70
N SER A 9 -6.11 5.07 -18.51
CA SER A 9 -7.37 4.48 -18.09
C SER A 9 -7.09 3.71 -16.80
N PRO A 10 -7.86 3.96 -15.72
CA PRO A 10 -7.59 3.30 -14.46
C PRO A 10 -7.72 1.79 -14.67
N VAL A 11 -6.62 1.08 -14.43
CA VAL A 11 -6.55 -0.37 -14.63
C VAL A 11 -7.03 -1.04 -13.35
N PHE A 12 -7.97 -1.97 -13.49
CA PHE A 12 -8.62 -2.63 -12.37
C PHE A 12 -8.28 -4.13 -12.28
N PRO A 13 -8.26 -4.68 -11.06
CA PRO A 13 -8.39 -3.97 -9.78
C PRO A 13 -7.11 -3.26 -9.35
N ALA A 14 -7.26 -2.23 -8.54
CA ALA A 14 -6.16 -1.47 -7.96
C ALA A 14 -6.32 -1.36 -6.43
N LEU A 15 -5.21 -1.45 -5.72
CA LEU A 15 -5.11 -1.20 -4.29
C LEU A 15 -4.36 0.12 -4.06
N TYR A 16 -4.96 1.04 -3.32
CA TYR A 16 -4.35 2.30 -2.93
C TYR A 16 -3.94 2.23 -1.46
N LEU A 17 -2.71 2.67 -1.17
CA LEU A 17 -2.13 2.72 0.17
C LEU A 17 -1.93 4.18 0.58
N TYR A 18 -2.68 4.63 1.57
CA TYR A 18 -2.59 5.99 2.11
C TYR A 18 -1.85 5.99 3.45
N PRO A 19 -0.72 6.69 3.61
CA PRO A 19 -0.06 6.85 4.89
C PRO A 19 -1.01 7.52 5.90
N LEU A 20 -1.11 6.95 7.11
CA LEU A 20 -1.93 7.51 8.19
C LEU A 20 -1.11 8.16 9.31
N ASN A 21 0.14 7.76 9.48
CA ASN A 21 1.11 8.35 10.40
C ASN A 21 2.17 9.12 9.63
N ASP A 22 3.15 9.71 10.34
CA ASP A 22 4.38 10.27 9.77
C ASP A 22 5.29 9.22 9.10
N SER A 23 4.75 8.09 8.65
CA SER A 23 5.47 7.25 7.70
C SER A 23 5.64 8.06 6.44
N PHE A 24 6.83 8.61 6.28
CA PHE A 24 7.28 9.47 5.18
C PHE A 24 7.28 8.75 3.82
N PHE A 25 6.27 7.96 3.48
CA PHE A 25 6.10 7.37 2.17
C PHE A 25 4.99 8.10 1.41
N ILE A 26 5.26 8.37 0.14
CA ILE A 26 4.27 8.92 -0.76
C ILE A 26 3.19 7.86 -0.94
N PRO A 27 1.91 8.21 -0.79
CA PRO A 27 0.79 7.31 -1.05
C PRO A 27 0.98 6.51 -2.36
N LYS A 28 0.73 5.20 -2.34
CA LYS A 28 1.10 4.27 -3.44
C LYS A 28 -0.13 3.62 -4.07
N GLN A 29 -0.10 3.45 -5.39
CA GLN A 29 -1.08 2.65 -6.13
C GLN A 29 -0.44 1.34 -6.56
N ILE A 30 -1.17 0.25 -6.38
CA ILE A 30 -0.80 -1.11 -6.78
C ILE A 30 -1.84 -1.60 -7.77
N VAL A 31 -1.42 -1.90 -8.99
CA VAL A 31 -2.31 -2.46 -10.01
C VAL A 31 -2.24 -3.99 -9.93
N LEU A 32 -3.40 -4.62 -9.72
CA LEU A 32 -3.57 -6.06 -9.55
C LEU A 32 -4.33 -6.70 -10.73
N ALA A 33 -4.31 -6.04 -11.90
CA ALA A 33 -5.07 -6.40 -13.09
C ALA A 33 -4.77 -7.79 -13.67
N SER A 34 -3.58 -8.34 -13.38
CA SER A 34 -3.21 -9.67 -13.85
C SER A 34 -3.68 -10.74 -12.84
N PRO A 35 -4.59 -11.65 -13.21
CA PRO A 35 -5.07 -12.69 -12.31
C PRO A 35 -3.91 -13.59 -11.85
N GLY A 36 -3.83 -13.84 -10.54
CA GLY A 36 -2.76 -14.64 -9.94
C GLY A 36 -1.43 -13.90 -9.72
N ARG A 37 -1.34 -12.63 -10.12
CA ARG A 37 -0.17 -11.79 -9.84
C ARG A 37 -0.13 -11.40 -8.37
N ARG A 38 1.03 -11.60 -7.76
CA ARG A 38 1.31 -11.21 -6.37
C ARG A 38 2.29 -10.06 -6.39
N VAL A 39 1.95 -9.00 -5.66
CA VAL A 39 2.79 -7.83 -5.49
C VAL A 39 3.43 -7.91 -4.12
N LEU A 40 4.76 -7.87 -4.09
CA LEU A 40 5.53 -7.91 -2.86
C LEU A 40 5.60 -6.50 -2.24
N LEU A 41 5.22 -6.41 -0.98
CA LEU A 41 5.46 -5.27 -0.10
C LEU A 41 6.76 -5.50 0.68
N GLY A 42 7.70 -4.56 0.59
CA GLY A 42 8.97 -4.72 1.26
C GLY A 42 9.80 -3.46 1.33
N ARG A 43 11.00 -3.57 1.92
CA ARG A 43 11.92 -2.46 2.06
C ARG A 43 12.78 -2.25 0.81
N LYS A 44 12.96 -1.00 0.39
CA LYS A 44 13.90 -0.63 -0.69
C LYS A 44 15.34 -0.97 -0.28
N THR A 45 16.09 -1.61 -1.17
CA THR A 45 17.53 -1.88 -0.96
C THR A 45 18.32 -1.40 -2.16
N SER A 46 19.63 -1.19 -2.03
CA SER A 46 20.47 -0.77 -3.17
C SER A 46 20.48 -1.80 -4.32
N THR A 47 20.13 -3.05 -4.01
CA THR A 47 19.99 -4.16 -4.95
C THR A 47 18.54 -4.43 -5.39
N SER A 48 17.56 -3.65 -4.90
CA SER A 48 16.18 -3.85 -5.32
C SER A 48 16.03 -3.39 -6.78
N PRO A 49 15.41 -4.20 -7.67
CA PRO A 49 15.10 -3.74 -9.01
C PRO A 49 14.30 -2.43 -8.96
N PRO A 50 14.30 -1.64 -10.05
CA PRO A 50 13.44 -0.46 -10.13
C PRO A 50 12.00 -0.82 -9.73
N PRO A 51 11.24 0.12 -9.14
CA PRO A 51 9.86 -0.12 -8.74
C PRO A 51 9.08 -0.62 -9.95
N ASP A 52 8.81 -1.92 -9.95
CA ASP A 52 8.13 -2.62 -11.01
C ASP A 52 6.69 -2.87 -10.57
N GLU A 53 5.82 -3.21 -11.51
CA GLU A 53 4.42 -3.54 -11.22
C GLU A 53 4.26 -4.81 -10.32
N THR A 54 5.36 -5.46 -9.95
CA THR A 54 5.40 -6.63 -9.04
C THR A 54 5.87 -6.30 -7.63
N GLN A 55 6.44 -5.12 -7.37
CA GLN A 55 7.07 -4.83 -6.07
C GLN A 55 6.86 -3.39 -5.63
N VAL A 56 6.50 -3.23 -4.36
CA VAL A 56 6.22 -1.95 -3.73
C VAL A 56 7.20 -1.80 -2.57
N TYR A 57 8.05 -0.78 -2.70
CA TYR A 57 9.10 -0.52 -1.75
C TYR A 57 8.72 0.56 -0.74
N PHE A 58 9.14 0.35 0.49
CA PHE A 58 9.11 1.31 1.58
C PHE A 58 10.52 1.62 2.07
N ASP A 59 10.75 2.86 2.48
CA ASP A 59 12.06 3.32 2.96
C ASP A 59 12.15 3.28 4.50
N SER A 60 11.68 2.20 5.14
CA SER A 60 11.78 2.00 6.60
C SER A 60 12.46 0.68 6.95
N SER A 61 13.42 0.71 7.88
CA SER A 61 14.20 -0.47 8.31
C SER A 61 13.40 -1.48 9.11
N VAL A 62 12.27 -1.07 9.71
CA VAL A 62 11.32 -1.94 10.42
C VAL A 62 10.57 -2.88 9.46
N VAL A 63 10.58 -2.55 8.16
CA VAL A 63 9.99 -3.37 7.10
C VAL A 63 11.05 -4.31 6.55
N SER A 64 10.65 -5.56 6.37
CA SER A 64 11.52 -6.60 5.83
C SER A 64 11.65 -6.44 4.31
N ARG A 65 12.74 -6.95 3.71
CA ARG A 65 12.91 -6.93 2.24
C ARG A 65 11.74 -7.62 1.52
N ARG A 66 11.27 -8.72 2.10
CA ARG A 66 10.01 -9.39 1.79
C ARG A 66 9.19 -9.38 3.07
N HIS A 67 8.22 -8.49 3.18
CA HIS A 67 7.46 -8.32 4.42
C HIS A 67 6.06 -8.90 4.29
N ALA A 68 5.34 -8.47 3.26
CA ALA A 68 4.02 -8.98 2.95
C ALA A 68 3.84 -9.10 1.43
N GLU A 69 2.86 -9.86 1.00
CA GLU A 69 2.46 -9.96 -0.40
C GLU A 69 0.97 -9.68 -0.50
N VAL A 70 0.58 -8.92 -1.52
CA VAL A 70 -0.81 -8.63 -1.84
C VAL A 70 -1.16 -9.17 -3.22
N TRP A 71 -2.35 -9.74 -3.36
CA TRP A 71 -2.81 -10.27 -4.65
C TRP A 71 -4.32 -10.22 -4.74
N GLN A 72 -4.83 -10.30 -5.95
CA GLN A 72 -6.25 -10.53 -6.19
C GLN A 72 -6.51 -12.04 -6.36
N GLU A 73 -7.53 -12.57 -5.69
CA GLU A 73 -7.93 -13.97 -5.86
C GLU A 73 -8.98 -14.13 -6.97
N GLY A 74 -8.55 -14.69 -8.11
CA GLY A 74 -9.41 -15.06 -9.23
C GLY A 74 -10.17 -13.89 -9.85
N ASN A 75 -11.35 -14.17 -10.43
CA ASN A 75 -12.26 -13.16 -10.98
C ASN A 75 -13.14 -12.48 -9.91
N LYS A 76 -12.89 -12.73 -8.62
CA LYS A 76 -13.64 -12.08 -7.55
C LYS A 76 -13.01 -10.72 -7.27
N ALA A 77 -13.86 -9.72 -7.02
CA ALA A 77 -13.47 -8.39 -6.57
C ALA A 77 -12.99 -8.43 -5.10
N ARG A 78 -11.93 -9.21 -4.82
CA ARG A 78 -11.35 -9.41 -3.49
C ARG A 78 -9.84 -9.37 -3.57
N ILE A 79 -9.26 -8.55 -2.70
CA ILE A 79 -7.81 -8.40 -2.56
C ILE A 79 -7.41 -9.06 -1.25
N PHE A 80 -6.31 -9.79 -1.27
CA PHE A 80 -5.78 -10.47 -0.12
C PHE A 80 -4.38 -9.94 0.20
N ILE A 81 -4.03 -9.97 1.48
CA ILE A 81 -2.68 -9.74 1.99
C ILE A 81 -2.22 -10.96 2.77
N ARG A 82 -0.94 -11.28 2.68
CA ARG A 82 -0.28 -12.24 3.56
C ARG A 82 1.03 -11.70 4.05
N ASP A 83 1.35 -11.94 5.31
CA ASP A 83 2.69 -11.78 5.84
C ASP A 83 3.56 -12.93 5.36
N THR A 84 4.79 -12.65 4.94
CA THR A 84 5.75 -13.66 4.44
C THR A 84 6.86 -13.93 5.44
N GLY A 85 6.50 -14.08 6.72
CA GLY A 85 7.47 -14.26 7.80
C GLY A 85 8.25 -12.99 8.09
N SER A 86 7.56 -11.85 8.18
CA SER A 86 8.23 -10.61 8.54
C SER A 86 8.80 -10.67 9.95
N ALA A 87 9.93 -9.99 10.16
CA ALA A 87 10.60 -9.97 11.46
C ALA A 87 9.74 -9.25 12.51
N ASN A 88 9.18 -8.09 12.15
CA ASN A 88 8.46 -7.23 13.08
C ASN A 88 6.92 -7.43 13.02
N GLY A 89 6.44 -8.33 12.16
CA GLY A 89 5.01 -8.62 11.98
C GLY A 89 4.25 -7.63 11.10
N THR A 90 3.17 -8.13 10.49
CA THR A 90 2.12 -7.34 9.83
C THR A 90 0.86 -7.34 10.68
N PHE A 91 0.23 -6.17 10.81
CA PHE A 91 -1.03 -5.98 11.53
C PHE A 91 -2.09 -5.42 10.58
N VAL A 92 -3.32 -5.89 10.72
CA VAL A 92 -4.48 -5.38 9.98
C VAL A 92 -5.58 -5.06 10.99
N ASN A 93 -6.07 -3.82 10.99
CA ASN A 93 -7.05 -3.29 11.94
C ASN A 93 -6.67 -3.56 13.41
N GLY A 94 -5.38 -3.37 13.74
CA GLY A 94 -4.82 -3.64 15.07
C GLY A 94 -4.65 -5.12 15.42
N SER A 95 -5.04 -6.04 14.52
CA SER A 95 -4.91 -7.49 14.72
C SER A 95 -3.69 -8.02 13.96
N ARG A 96 -2.82 -8.75 14.65
CA ARG A 96 -1.62 -9.33 14.04
C ARG A 96 -1.96 -10.53 13.15
N LEU A 97 -1.43 -10.58 11.93
CA LEU A 97 -1.74 -11.65 10.98
C LEU A 97 -0.96 -12.96 11.22
N SER A 98 0.29 -12.87 11.66
CA SER A 98 1.16 -14.03 11.93
C SER A 98 2.04 -13.83 13.15
N LEU A 99 2.59 -14.92 13.66
CA LEU A 99 3.68 -14.89 14.63
C LEU A 99 4.99 -14.45 13.97
N GLU A 100 5.99 -14.03 14.77
CA GLU A 100 7.26 -13.51 14.25
C GLU A 100 7.96 -14.58 13.40
N GLY A 101 8.37 -14.22 12.18
CA GLY A 101 9.06 -15.14 11.28
C GLY A 101 8.21 -16.27 10.69
N GLN A 102 6.88 -16.23 10.82
CA GLN A 102 5.97 -17.20 10.20
C GLN A 102 5.07 -16.56 9.14
N ASP A 103 4.81 -17.29 8.06
CA ASP A 103 3.86 -16.88 7.04
C ASP A 103 2.43 -16.83 7.62
N SER A 104 1.65 -15.80 7.28
CA SER A 104 0.25 -15.70 7.70
C SER A 104 -0.70 -16.43 6.75
N CYS A 105 -1.88 -16.77 7.26
CA CYS A 105 -3.02 -17.05 6.39
C CYS A 105 -3.36 -15.80 5.54
N PRO A 106 -3.87 -15.98 4.31
CA PRO A 106 -4.41 -14.88 3.52
C PRO A 106 -5.51 -14.13 4.27
N TYR A 107 -5.37 -12.82 4.38
CA TYR A 107 -6.38 -11.94 4.95
C TYR A 107 -7.05 -11.13 3.83
N GLU A 108 -8.39 -11.13 3.78
CA GLU A 108 -9.16 -10.35 2.82
C GLU A 108 -9.12 -8.86 3.19
N LEU A 109 -8.45 -8.03 2.38
CA LEU A 109 -8.41 -6.59 2.55
C LEU A 109 -9.67 -5.92 2.01
N LYS A 110 -10.22 -5.03 2.81
CA LYS A 110 -11.37 -4.18 2.47
C LYS A 110 -10.97 -2.71 2.44
N SER A 111 -11.70 -1.94 1.65
CA SER A 111 -11.53 -0.49 1.63
C SER A 111 -11.76 0.09 3.03
N ASN A 112 -10.86 0.97 3.44
CA ASN A 112 -10.71 1.56 4.76
C ASN A 112 -10.02 0.70 5.83
N ASP A 113 -9.60 -0.54 5.56
CA ASP A 113 -8.78 -1.29 6.50
C ASP A 113 -7.45 -0.56 6.75
N ILE A 114 -6.94 -0.70 7.97
CA ILE A 114 -5.66 -0.13 8.38
C ILE A 114 -4.64 -1.25 8.40
N VAL A 115 -3.60 -1.14 7.57
CA VAL A 115 -2.48 -2.07 7.52
C VAL A 115 -1.28 -1.41 8.17
N GLU A 116 -0.69 -2.11 9.14
CA GLU A 116 0.53 -1.70 9.82
C GLU A 116 1.66 -2.69 9.50
N LEU A 117 2.79 -2.19 9.02
CA LEU A 117 3.97 -2.97 8.70
C LEU A 117 5.08 -2.64 9.71
N GLY A 118 5.49 -3.67 10.45
CA GLY A 118 6.50 -3.59 11.49
C GLY A 118 6.06 -2.85 12.75
N THR A 119 7.02 -2.66 13.65
CA THR A 119 6.86 -1.96 14.94
C THR A 119 7.90 -0.85 15.06
N ASP A 120 7.61 0.15 15.89
CA ASP A 120 8.51 1.27 16.15
C ASP A 120 9.79 0.75 16.83
N ILE A 121 10.96 1.02 16.23
CA ILE A 121 12.25 0.66 16.83
C ILE A 121 12.74 1.85 17.64
N LEU A 122 12.94 1.65 18.94
CA LEU A 122 13.49 2.65 19.86
C LEU A 122 15.02 2.74 19.70
N GLY A 123 15.52 3.97 19.69
CA GLY A 123 16.95 4.29 19.70
C GLY A 123 17.52 4.45 21.10
N TYR A 124 18.76 4.94 21.18
CA TYR A 124 19.57 5.03 22.40
C TYR A 124 19.03 6.03 23.46
N HIS A 125 17.95 6.77 23.17
CA HIS A 125 17.36 7.81 24.02
C HIS A 125 15.82 7.79 24.04
N ASP A 126 15.19 6.61 23.94
CA ASP A 126 13.71 6.47 23.83
C ASP A 126 13.09 7.23 22.63
N THR A 127 13.92 7.74 21.72
CA THR A 127 13.49 8.31 20.46
C THR A 127 13.21 7.19 19.47
N ILE A 128 12.14 7.30 18.69
CA ILE A 128 11.85 6.31 17.65
C ILE A 128 12.90 6.48 16.55
N ALA A 129 13.83 5.52 16.48
CA ALA A 129 14.86 5.49 15.45
C ALA A 129 14.25 5.17 14.07
N HIS A 130 13.23 4.30 14.05
CA HIS A 130 12.52 3.93 12.84
C HIS A 130 11.03 3.71 13.11
N HIS A 131 10.21 4.44 12.37
CA HIS A 131 8.76 4.39 12.49
C HIS A 131 8.17 3.17 11.78
N ARG A 132 7.19 2.52 12.42
CA ARG A 132 6.29 1.56 11.78
C ARG A 132 5.49 2.22 10.68
N ILE A 133 5.14 1.44 9.67
CA ILE A 133 4.36 1.95 8.54
C ILE A 133 2.89 1.74 8.83
N VAL A 134 2.11 2.82 8.97
CA VAL A 134 0.65 2.71 9.12
C VAL A 134 0.01 3.29 7.88
N CYS A 135 -0.80 2.48 7.21
CA CYS A 135 -1.47 2.89 5.99
C CYS A 135 -2.92 2.42 5.95
N GLN A 136 -3.78 3.26 5.41
CA GLN A 136 -5.13 2.88 5.09
C GLN A 136 -5.18 2.35 3.67
N VAL A 137 -5.77 1.19 3.49
CA VAL A 137 -6.00 0.62 2.17
C VAL A 137 -7.32 1.12 1.59
N ALA A 138 -7.36 1.31 0.28
CA ALA A 138 -8.59 1.47 -0.46
C ALA A 138 -8.56 0.57 -1.70
N CYS A 139 -9.52 -0.34 -1.79
CA CYS A 139 -9.66 -1.29 -2.87
C CYS A 139 -10.56 -0.67 -3.95
N ALA A 140 -10.08 -0.62 -5.20
CA ALA A 140 -10.85 -0.16 -6.35
C ALA A 140 -10.97 -1.28 -7.38
N PHE A 141 -12.20 -1.70 -7.66
CA PHE A 141 -12.49 -2.74 -8.65
C PHE A 141 -13.15 -2.16 -9.89
N THR A 142 -13.74 -0.97 -9.76
CA THR A 142 -14.44 -0.25 -10.81
C THR A 142 -14.05 1.22 -10.82
N GLN A 143 -14.39 1.91 -11.91
CA GLN A 143 -14.21 3.36 -12.03
C GLN A 143 -15.04 4.14 -11.01
N VAL A 144 -16.18 3.60 -10.58
CA VAL A 144 -17.01 4.18 -9.52
C VAL A 144 -16.27 4.12 -8.18
N ASP A 145 -15.58 3.01 -7.87
CA ASP A 145 -14.81 2.89 -6.64
C ASP A 145 -13.71 3.94 -6.56
N VAL A 146 -12.97 4.17 -7.66
CA VAL A 146 -11.94 5.22 -7.72
C VAL A 146 -12.54 6.59 -7.48
N ALA A 147 -13.68 6.90 -8.10
CA ALA A 147 -14.36 8.17 -7.89
C ALA A 147 -14.78 8.34 -6.43
N MET A 148 -15.31 7.29 -5.78
CA MET A 148 -15.68 7.31 -4.37
C MET A 148 -14.46 7.50 -3.45
N ILE A 149 -13.34 6.84 -3.74
CA ILE A 149 -12.07 7.00 -3.01
C ILE A 149 -11.54 8.43 -3.18
N ALA A 150 -11.60 8.99 -4.39
CA ALA A 150 -11.22 10.37 -4.68
C ALA A 150 -12.07 11.39 -3.89
N MET A 151 -13.38 11.18 -3.86
CA MET A 151 -14.30 12.01 -3.11
C MET A 151 -14.06 11.91 -1.59
N ALA A 152 -13.70 10.72 -1.09
CA ALA A 152 -13.34 10.52 0.32
C ALA A 152 -11.99 11.17 0.69
N ASP A 153 -10.98 11.09 -0.19
CA ASP A 153 -9.68 11.75 -0.02
C ASP A 153 -9.80 13.28 0.01
N SER A 154 -10.67 13.83 -0.85
CA SER A 154 -10.97 15.27 -0.91
C SER A 154 -11.51 15.82 0.42
N ARG A 155 -12.21 14.99 1.20
CA ARG A 155 -12.71 15.36 2.54
C ARG A 155 -11.64 15.22 3.62
N ARG A 156 -10.62 14.38 3.41
CA ARG A 156 -9.51 14.12 4.36
C ARG A 156 -8.35 15.13 4.22
N HIS A 157 -8.47 16.10 3.32
CA HIS A 157 -7.41 16.99 2.84
C HIS A 157 -6.88 18.07 3.82
N ARG A 158 -6.88 17.82 5.13
CA ARG A 158 -6.19 18.68 6.11
C ARG A 158 -4.71 18.32 6.37
N ARG A 159 -4.16 17.25 5.77
CA ARG A 159 -2.78 16.77 6.05
C ARG A 159 -1.84 16.53 4.85
N GLY A 160 -2.15 17.03 3.64
CA GLY A 160 -1.13 17.24 2.61
C GLY A 160 -0.70 16.06 1.73
N TYR A 161 -1.34 14.88 1.79
CA TYR A 161 -1.00 13.74 0.92
C TYR A 161 -2.18 13.41 -0.01
N SER A 162 -2.06 13.67 -1.32
CA SER A 162 -3.04 13.24 -2.32
C SER A 162 -2.39 12.36 -3.38
N ILE A 163 -2.89 11.14 -3.56
CA ILE A 163 -2.62 10.34 -4.77
C ILE A 163 -3.34 10.94 -5.98
N ILE A 164 -4.55 11.47 -5.74
CA ILE A 164 -5.57 11.59 -6.80
C ILE A 164 -5.55 12.97 -7.47
N LYS A 165 -4.80 13.93 -6.91
CA LYS A 165 -4.54 15.21 -7.59
C LYS A 165 -3.85 15.04 -8.95
N SER A 166 -3.13 13.93 -9.20
CA SER A 166 -2.59 13.66 -10.54
C SER A 166 -3.57 12.95 -11.49
N ILE A 167 -4.69 12.41 -10.99
CA ILE A 167 -5.66 11.63 -11.78
C ILE A 167 -6.91 12.47 -12.13
N CYS A 168 -7.29 13.42 -11.28
CA CYS A 168 -8.52 14.19 -11.43
C CYS A 168 -8.36 15.71 -11.64
N LEU A 169 -7.16 16.29 -11.63
CA LEU A 169 -6.99 17.71 -11.91
C LEU A 169 -6.50 17.95 -13.36
N PRO A 170 -7.19 18.78 -14.16
CA PRO A 170 -6.53 19.44 -15.26
C PRO A 170 -5.44 20.34 -14.67
N ARG A 171 -4.19 20.13 -15.06
CA ARG A 171 -3.10 21.05 -14.71
C ARG A 171 -3.35 22.35 -15.47
N HIS A 172 -3.56 23.44 -14.73
CA HIS A 172 -3.64 24.80 -15.25
C HIS A 172 -2.27 25.26 -15.78
#